data_AF-A0A932KBP4-F1
#
_entry.id   AF-A0A932KBP4-F1
#
_cell.length_a   1.000
_cell.length_b   1.000
_cell.length_c   1.000
_cell.angle_alpha   90.00
_cell.angle_beta   90.00
_cell.angle_gamma   90.00
#
_symmetry.space_group_name_H-M   'P 1'
#
loop_
_entity.id
_entity.type
_entity.pdbx_description
1 polymer ?
#
loop_
_entity_poly.entity_id
_entity_poly.type
_entity_poly.pdbx_seq_one_letter_code
_entity_poly.pdbx_strand_id
1 'polypeptide(L)'
;MRRWFPFALLVLFPAIVFLQTLSFEFVAMDDELLILDNVKVHGLSLANLRAIFTTYDPELYIPLTLLTYQIEWSLFGANPAVSHAMNLLLHIGSGICVFLILRRFIDRKTALLCALLFAIHPLQAETVAWASARKDLLSGFLFFLSIHLYLRSRDDGMPMRWSVLTFFLGLLSKVSIFPLPLVLLLLDWMRGESLDRDRLKEKIPFFLLSVTFLVIAILGKHTQMSALWIPILLSPTAIFLALKHFFVPTDLSIFYPFTDPVSVAHPAVLFHGVVLLVVAVLIVWSLRYTRLLAGGFLLFLFMIAPSLVNMLKGGGDGAFDVYLSSDRYVYGAMLG
;
A
#
# COMPACT_ATOMS: atom_id res chain seq x y z
N MET A 1 -29.33 -5.84 12.63
CA MET A 1 -27.92 -6.03 13.08
C MET A 1 -27.45 -4.77 13.80
N ARG A 2 -27.01 -4.87 15.07
CA ARG A 2 -26.59 -3.72 15.88
C ARG A 2 -25.45 -2.94 15.18
N ARG A 3 -25.36 -1.62 15.39
CA ARG A 3 -24.39 -0.75 14.70
C ARG A 3 -22.92 -1.14 14.95
N TRP A 4 -22.61 -1.69 16.13
CA TRP A 4 -21.26 -2.10 16.53
C TRP A 4 -20.79 -3.45 15.96
N PHE A 5 -21.71 -4.31 15.50
CA PHE A 5 -21.40 -5.70 15.14
C PHE A 5 -20.32 -5.84 14.04
N PRO A 6 -20.35 -5.08 12.91
CA PRO A 6 -19.29 -5.15 11.91
C PRO A 6 -17.91 -4.81 12.46
N PHE A 7 -17.83 -3.83 13.35
CA PHE A 7 -16.56 -3.40 13.95
C PHE A 7 -15.99 -4.47 14.88
N ALA A 8 -16.84 -5.14 15.67
CA ALA A 8 -16.39 -6.26 16.50
C ALA A 8 -15.79 -7.39 15.64
N LEU A 9 -16.41 -7.73 14.51
CA LEU A 9 -15.86 -8.76 13.62
C LEU A 9 -14.52 -8.34 13.00
N LEU A 10 -14.41 -7.09 12.54
CA LEU A 10 -13.18 -6.55 11.95
C LEU A 10 -12.04 -6.37 12.95
N VAL A 11 -12.34 -6.37 14.25
CA VAL A 11 -11.31 -6.44 15.31
C VAL A 11 -10.97 -7.90 15.61
N LEU A 12 -11.97 -8.74 15.86
CA LEU A 12 -11.76 -10.10 16.36
C LEU A 12 -11.11 -11.04 15.33
N PHE A 13 -11.56 -11.01 14.07
CA PHE A 13 -11.10 -11.98 13.06
C PHE A 13 -9.62 -11.76 12.69
N PRO A 14 -9.18 -10.55 12.32
CA PRO A 14 -7.75 -10.30 12.05
C PRO A 14 -6.90 -10.53 13.29
N ALA A 15 -7.39 -10.15 14.48
CA ALA A 15 -6.69 -10.43 15.73
C ALA A 15 -6.47 -11.93 15.91
N ILE A 16 -7.48 -12.79 15.72
CA ILE A 16 -7.34 -14.25 15.85
C ILE A 16 -6.31 -14.79 14.84
N VAL A 17 -6.36 -14.36 13.59
CA VAL A 17 -5.48 -14.85 12.51
C VAL A 17 -4.03 -14.45 12.75
N PHE A 18 -3.79 -13.21 13.21
CA PHE A 18 -2.45 -12.65 13.32
C PHE A 18 -1.94 -12.55 14.76
N LEU A 19 -2.67 -13.02 15.78
CA LEU A 19 -2.21 -12.94 17.18
C LEU A 19 -0.85 -13.63 17.37
N GLN A 20 -0.62 -14.72 16.64
CA GLN A 20 0.64 -15.48 16.68
C GLN A 20 1.85 -14.63 16.29
N THR A 21 1.70 -13.55 15.51
CA THR A 21 2.82 -12.69 15.12
C THR A 21 3.45 -11.99 16.32
N LEU A 22 2.73 -11.85 17.43
CA LEU A 22 3.29 -11.31 18.68
C LEU A 22 4.39 -12.19 19.29
N SER A 23 4.47 -13.46 18.89
CA SER A 23 5.51 -14.40 19.31
C SER A 23 6.69 -14.50 18.35
N PHE A 24 6.66 -13.75 17.24
CA PHE A 24 7.73 -13.75 16.26
C PHE A 24 8.88 -12.83 16.70
N GLU A 25 10.08 -13.17 16.26
CA GLU A 25 11.30 -12.39 16.47
C GLU A 25 11.54 -11.45 15.29
N PHE A 26 12.44 -10.48 15.48
CA PHE A 26 12.96 -9.67 14.37
C PHE A 26 13.70 -10.55 13.35
N VAL A 27 13.60 -10.18 12.07
CA VAL A 27 14.24 -10.91 10.96
C VAL A 27 15.47 -10.15 10.47
N ALA A 28 16.56 -10.88 10.20
CA ALA A 28 17.83 -10.35 9.67
C ALA A 28 17.71 -9.86 8.20
N MET A 29 16.93 -8.80 8.00
CA MET A 29 16.69 -8.07 6.76
C MET A 29 16.50 -6.58 7.11
N ASP A 30 15.38 -5.94 6.71
CA ASP A 30 15.12 -4.55 7.04
C ASP A 30 14.99 -4.29 8.55
N ASP A 31 14.67 -5.29 9.39
CA ASP A 31 14.49 -5.05 10.84
C ASP A 31 15.81 -4.65 11.50
N GLU A 32 16.93 -5.24 11.05
CA GLU A 32 18.26 -4.80 11.45
C GLU A 32 18.50 -3.35 11.01
N LEU A 33 18.30 -3.07 9.72
CA LEU A 33 18.58 -1.75 9.13
C LEU A 33 17.69 -0.61 9.66
N LEU A 34 16.40 -0.89 9.94
CA LEU A 34 15.43 0.14 10.30
C LEU A 34 15.20 0.27 11.81
N ILE A 35 15.43 -0.80 12.58
CA ILE A 35 15.08 -0.87 14.00
C ILE A 35 16.31 -1.16 14.86
N LEU A 36 17.00 -2.28 14.64
CA LEU A 36 18.02 -2.76 15.59
C LEU A 36 19.33 -1.99 15.50
N ASP A 37 19.82 -1.71 14.29
CA ASP A 37 21.12 -1.05 14.06
C ASP A 37 20.98 0.45 13.77
N ASN A 38 19.75 0.93 13.59
CA ASN A 38 19.49 2.33 13.31
C ASN A 38 19.56 3.18 14.57
N VAL A 39 20.75 3.69 14.90
CA VAL A 39 20.97 4.58 16.06
C VAL A 39 20.02 5.78 16.13
N LYS A 40 19.46 6.21 14.99
CA LYS A 40 18.50 7.32 14.95
C LYS A 40 17.15 6.94 15.56
N VAL A 41 16.80 5.66 15.63
CA VAL A 41 15.56 5.20 16.28
C VAL A 41 15.76 4.88 17.76
N HIS A 42 17.00 4.88 18.26
CA HIS A 42 17.31 4.55 19.65
C HIS A 42 17.14 5.76 20.56
N GLY A 43 15.88 6.15 20.77
CA GLY A 43 15.48 7.13 21.77
C GLY A 43 15.10 8.51 21.23
N LEU A 44 14.30 9.23 22.02
CA LEU A 44 13.80 10.58 21.73
C LEU A 44 14.81 11.65 22.16
N SER A 45 15.68 12.04 21.24
CA SER A 45 16.55 13.21 21.37
C SER A 45 16.29 14.20 20.22
N LEU A 46 16.58 15.48 20.42
CA LEU A 46 16.45 16.49 19.35
C LEU A 46 17.34 16.13 18.14
N ALA A 47 18.50 15.54 18.38
CA ALA A 47 19.39 15.06 17.33
C ALA A 47 18.76 13.92 16.51
N ASN A 48 18.21 12.91 17.18
CA ASN A 48 17.53 11.78 16.54
C ASN A 48 16.28 12.23 15.78
N LEU A 49 15.47 13.12 16.38
CA LEU A 49 14.30 13.68 15.73
C LEU A 49 14.68 14.47 14.48
N ARG A 50 15.71 15.32 14.55
CA ARG A 50 16.21 16.03 13.38
C ARG A 50 16.69 15.05 12.31
N ALA A 51 17.46 14.03 12.69
CA ALA A 51 18.06 13.08 11.76
C ALA A 51 17.01 12.34 10.91
N ILE A 52 15.91 11.89 11.51
CA ILE A 52 14.86 11.15 10.76
C ILE A 52 14.11 12.04 9.76
N PHE A 53 14.02 13.36 10.00
CA PHE A 53 13.35 14.33 9.11
C PHE A 53 14.28 14.96 8.07
N THR A 54 15.59 14.73 8.14
CA THR A 54 16.56 15.36 7.22
C THR A 54 17.41 14.37 6.43
N THR A 55 17.17 13.07 6.54
CA THR A 55 17.97 12.04 5.86
C THR A 55 17.10 11.02 5.12
N TYR A 56 17.68 10.40 4.09
CA TYR A 56 17.09 9.26 3.37
C TYR A 56 17.55 7.92 3.94
N ASP A 57 18.30 7.93 5.04
CA ASP A 57 19.00 6.76 5.55
C ASP A 57 18.07 5.88 6.42
N PRO A 58 18.15 4.54 6.30
CA PRO A 58 19.14 3.80 5.51
C PRO A 58 18.89 3.83 4.00
N GLU A 59 17.64 3.88 3.53
CA GLU A 59 17.36 3.83 2.07
C GLU A 59 16.13 4.63 1.59
N LEU A 60 15.29 5.12 2.51
CA LEU A 60 14.02 5.78 2.19
C LEU A 60 13.79 7.02 3.06
N TYR A 61 13.13 8.03 2.50
CA TYR A 61 12.54 9.12 3.29
C TYR A 61 11.22 8.67 3.91
N ILE A 62 11.27 8.14 5.13
CA ILE A 62 10.13 7.62 5.90
C ILE A 62 10.08 8.15 7.35
N PRO A 63 10.19 9.48 7.55
CA PRO A 63 10.34 10.08 8.88
C PRO A 63 9.24 9.70 9.87
N LEU A 64 7.97 9.63 9.42
CA LEU A 64 6.89 9.31 10.35
C LEU A 64 6.98 7.86 10.83
N THR A 65 7.39 6.94 9.98
CA THR A 65 7.63 5.54 10.38
C THR A 65 8.79 5.45 11.36
N LEU A 66 9.93 6.09 11.08
CA LEU A 66 11.06 6.10 12.00
C LEU A 66 10.71 6.76 13.35
N LEU A 67 9.86 7.79 13.34
CA LEU A 67 9.34 8.39 14.57
C LEU A 67 8.53 7.39 15.41
N THR A 68 7.72 6.52 14.78
CA THR A 68 7.02 5.47 15.52
C THR A 68 7.99 4.47 16.16
N TYR A 69 9.10 4.13 15.50
CA TYR A 69 10.14 3.29 16.10
C TYR A 69 10.89 4.01 17.22
N GLN A 70 11.16 5.32 17.09
CA GLN A 70 11.75 6.12 18.19
C GLN A 70 10.90 6.08 19.45
N ILE A 71 9.60 6.32 19.30
CA ILE A 71 8.66 6.30 20.41
C ILE A 71 8.59 4.90 21.03
N GLU A 72 8.50 3.86 20.20
CA GLU A 72 8.48 2.48 20.66
C GLU A 72 9.75 2.11 21.42
N TRP A 73 10.92 2.38 20.85
CA TRP A 73 12.20 2.09 21.47
C TRP A 73 12.36 2.79 22.81
N SER A 74 11.96 4.08 22.89
CA SER A 74 11.99 4.84 24.14
C SER A 74 11.10 4.25 25.24
N LEU A 75 10.00 3.58 24.90
CA LEU A 75 9.04 3.05 25.86
C LEU A 75 9.29 1.57 26.20
N PHE A 76 9.76 0.79 25.23
CA PHE A 76 9.78 -0.68 25.31
C PHE A 76 11.12 -1.31 24.91
N GLY A 77 12.08 -0.53 24.41
CA GLY A 77 13.34 -1.03 23.86
C GLY A 77 13.14 -1.87 22.58
N ALA A 78 14.09 -2.77 22.32
CA ALA A 78 14.02 -3.72 21.20
C ALA A 78 13.07 -4.89 21.52
N ASN A 79 11.76 -4.64 21.50
CA ASN A 79 10.75 -5.65 21.78
C ASN A 79 9.93 -6.00 20.51
N PRO A 80 10.17 -7.16 19.87
CA PRO A 80 9.48 -7.51 18.62
C PRO A 80 7.97 -7.67 18.80
N ALA A 81 7.51 -8.15 19.96
CA ALA A 81 6.08 -8.30 20.24
C ALA A 81 5.34 -6.95 20.17
N VAL A 82 5.97 -5.86 20.63
CA VAL A 82 5.39 -4.51 20.52
C VAL A 82 5.33 -4.07 19.06
N SER A 83 6.38 -4.37 18.29
CA SER A 83 6.43 -4.06 16.87
C SER A 83 5.33 -4.74 16.08
N HIS A 84 5.13 -6.04 16.31
CA HIS A 84 4.05 -6.82 15.70
C HIS A 84 2.66 -6.39 16.20
N ALA A 85 2.53 -6.00 17.48
CA ALA A 85 1.28 -5.47 18.01
C ALA A 85 0.85 -4.18 17.31
N MET A 86 1.79 -3.24 17.11
CA MET A 86 1.52 -1.99 16.41
C MET A 86 1.09 -2.26 14.96
N ASN A 87 1.77 -3.20 14.28
CA ASN A 87 1.42 -3.60 12.92
C ASN A 87 0.01 -4.20 12.84
N LEU A 88 -0.34 -5.10 13.77
CA LEU A 88 -1.69 -5.68 13.85
C LEU A 88 -2.77 -4.62 14.09
N LEU A 89 -2.52 -3.64 14.98
CA LEU A 89 -3.46 -2.55 15.24
C LEU A 89 -3.67 -1.67 14.00
N LEU A 90 -2.61 -1.33 13.26
CA LEU A 90 -2.70 -0.60 12.00
C LEU A 90 -3.48 -1.40 10.93
N HIS A 91 -3.29 -2.72 10.88
CA HIS A 91 -4.03 -3.59 9.97
C HIS A 91 -5.53 -3.65 10.30
N ILE A 92 -5.88 -3.82 11.57
CA ILE A 92 -7.29 -3.77 12.03
C ILE A 92 -7.92 -2.41 11.69
N GLY A 93 -7.21 -1.31 11.97
CA GLY A 93 -7.66 0.04 11.60
C GLY A 93 -7.88 0.20 10.10
N SER A 94 -7.01 -0.40 9.28
CA SER A 94 -7.14 -0.44 7.82
C SER A 94 -8.40 -1.19 7.39
N GLY A 95 -8.65 -2.39 7.93
CA GLY A 95 -9.85 -3.17 7.64
C GLY A 95 -11.15 -2.45 8.01
N ILE A 96 -11.15 -1.71 9.12
CA ILE A 96 -12.27 -0.83 9.50
C ILE A 96 -12.47 0.28 8.46
N CYS A 97 -11.40 0.94 8.01
CA CYS A 97 -11.50 1.97 6.98
C CYS A 97 -12.00 1.41 5.66
N VAL A 98 -11.50 0.25 5.22
CA VAL A 98 -11.98 -0.46 4.02
C VAL A 98 -13.49 -0.71 4.10
N PHE A 99 -14.00 -1.23 5.22
CA PHE A 99 -15.44 -1.40 5.43
C PHE A 99 -16.21 -0.07 5.32
N LEU A 100 -15.69 1.00 5.93
CA LEU A 100 -16.33 2.32 5.92
C LEU A 100 -16.33 2.98 4.54
N ILE A 101 -15.33 2.69 3.70
CA ILE A 101 -15.26 3.12 2.30
C ILE A 101 -16.25 2.31 1.47
N LEU A 102 -16.15 0.98 1.47
CA LEU A 102 -16.94 0.10 0.59
C LEU A 102 -18.45 0.25 0.82
N ARG A 103 -18.90 0.47 2.06
CA ARG A 103 -20.32 0.69 2.37
C ARG A 103 -20.92 1.99 1.79
N ARG A 104 -20.11 2.84 1.16
CA ARG A 104 -20.56 4.01 0.39
C ARG A 104 -20.83 3.67 -1.08
N PHE A 105 -20.38 2.51 -1.56
CA PHE A 105 -20.49 2.08 -2.96
C PHE A 105 -21.34 0.82 -3.14
N ILE A 106 -21.36 -0.07 -2.14
CA ILE A 106 -22.09 -1.33 -2.15
C ILE A 106 -22.87 -1.53 -0.86
N ASP A 107 -23.75 -2.55 -0.83
CA ASP A 107 -24.55 -2.83 0.36
C ASP A 107 -23.67 -3.21 1.56
N ARG A 108 -24.22 -2.97 2.75
CA ARG A 108 -23.47 -3.13 4.01
C ARG A 108 -22.97 -4.55 4.26
N LYS A 109 -23.68 -5.59 3.81
CA LYS A 109 -23.26 -6.98 4.04
C LYS A 109 -22.08 -7.33 3.13
N THR A 110 -22.18 -6.99 1.85
CA THR A 110 -21.09 -7.21 0.89
C THR A 110 -19.86 -6.39 1.27
N ALA A 111 -20.01 -5.13 1.69
CA ALA A 111 -18.91 -4.31 2.20
C ALA A 111 -18.20 -4.95 3.41
N LEU A 112 -18.95 -5.55 4.34
CA LEU A 112 -18.38 -6.25 5.48
C LEU A 112 -17.64 -7.53 5.06
N LEU A 113 -18.22 -8.31 4.13
CA LEU A 113 -17.57 -9.50 3.61
C LEU A 113 -16.25 -9.17 2.91
N CYS A 114 -16.24 -8.16 2.03
CA CYS A 114 -15.02 -7.70 1.35
C CYS A 114 -13.97 -7.16 2.33
N ALA A 115 -14.38 -6.41 3.36
CA ALA A 115 -13.46 -5.90 4.37
C ALA A 115 -12.89 -7.01 5.27
N LEU A 116 -13.69 -8.04 5.59
CA LEU A 116 -13.19 -9.24 6.27
C LEU A 116 -12.24 -10.02 5.38
N LEU A 117 -12.57 -10.22 4.10
CA LEU A 117 -11.68 -10.85 3.12
C LEU A 117 -10.33 -10.12 3.08
N PHE A 118 -10.34 -8.79 2.96
CA PHE A 118 -9.13 -7.96 3.04
C PHE A 118 -8.34 -8.23 4.33
N ALA A 119 -9.01 -8.18 5.49
CA ALA A 119 -8.36 -8.19 6.78
C ALA A 119 -7.88 -9.56 7.27
N ILE A 120 -8.25 -10.66 6.58
CA ILE A 120 -7.75 -12.01 6.89
C ILE A 120 -7.06 -12.67 5.69
N HIS A 121 -6.90 -11.96 4.57
CA HIS A 121 -6.33 -12.55 3.37
C HIS A 121 -4.88 -13.01 3.61
N PRO A 122 -4.45 -14.17 3.09
CA PRO A 122 -3.06 -14.61 3.24
C PRO A 122 -2.03 -13.63 2.65
N LEU A 123 -2.41 -12.85 1.62
CA LEU A 123 -1.58 -11.76 1.08
C LEU A 123 -1.19 -10.70 2.12
N GLN A 124 -1.94 -10.57 3.21
CA GLN A 124 -1.61 -9.65 4.29
C GLN A 124 -0.53 -10.20 5.23
N ALA A 125 -0.23 -11.50 5.16
CA ALA A 125 0.66 -12.16 6.12
C ALA A 125 2.05 -11.52 6.17
N GLU A 126 2.69 -11.29 5.01
CA GLU A 126 3.99 -10.60 4.97
C GLU A 126 3.89 -9.22 5.62
N THR A 127 2.88 -8.43 5.26
CA THR A 127 2.74 -7.04 5.70
C THR A 127 2.43 -6.94 7.20
N VAL A 128 1.73 -7.91 7.79
CA VAL A 128 1.40 -7.91 9.22
C VAL A 128 2.50 -8.55 10.07
N ALA A 129 3.08 -9.65 9.60
CA ALA A 129 4.07 -10.42 10.34
C ALA A 129 5.49 -9.85 10.28
N TRP A 130 5.80 -8.96 9.33
CA TRP A 130 7.13 -8.34 9.22
C TRP A 130 7.17 -7.02 9.99
N ALA A 131 8.04 -6.90 11.00
CA ALA A 131 8.10 -5.70 11.85
C ALA A 131 8.35 -4.43 11.02
N SER A 132 9.32 -4.49 10.10
CA SER A 132 9.67 -3.40 9.18
C SER A 132 8.64 -3.06 8.11
N ALA A 133 7.57 -3.85 7.97
CA ALA A 133 6.42 -3.51 7.13
C ALA A 133 5.60 -2.34 7.69
N ARG A 134 5.92 -1.81 8.88
CA ARG A 134 5.20 -0.67 9.46
C ARG A 134 5.08 0.52 8.52
N LYS A 135 6.09 0.76 7.68
CA LYS A 135 6.04 1.79 6.62
C LYS A 135 4.86 1.58 5.67
N ASP A 136 4.60 0.33 5.29
CA ASP A 136 3.50 -0.07 4.42
C ASP A 136 2.14 -0.02 5.16
N LEU A 137 2.07 -0.56 6.38
CA LEU A 137 0.84 -0.56 7.17
C LEU A 137 0.39 0.84 7.60
N LEU A 138 1.32 1.68 8.04
CA LEU A 138 1.02 3.03 8.50
C LEU A 138 0.58 3.93 7.33
N SER A 139 1.32 3.88 6.21
CA SER A 139 0.91 4.61 5.00
C SER A 139 -0.40 4.08 4.42
N GLY A 140 -0.62 2.77 4.41
CA GLY A 140 -1.86 2.14 3.97
C GLY A 140 -3.07 2.54 4.84
N PHE A 141 -2.93 2.49 6.16
CA PHE A 141 -3.95 2.95 7.10
C PHE A 141 -4.30 4.43 6.86
N LEU A 142 -3.28 5.30 6.77
CA LEU A 142 -3.47 6.73 6.54
C LEU A 142 -4.07 7.04 5.16
N PHE A 143 -3.75 6.25 4.14
CA PHE A 143 -4.37 6.28 2.82
C PHE A 143 -5.87 5.95 2.90
N PHE A 144 -6.25 4.84 3.52
CA PHE A 144 -7.67 4.48 3.68
C PHE A 144 -8.42 5.49 4.55
N LEU A 145 -7.80 5.99 5.62
CA LEU A 145 -8.39 7.02 6.46
C LEU A 145 -8.59 8.33 5.67
N SER A 146 -7.64 8.71 4.82
CA SER A 146 -7.75 9.89 3.95
C SER A 146 -8.91 9.75 2.96
N ILE A 147 -9.09 8.58 2.33
CA ILE A 147 -10.25 8.29 1.47
C ILE A 147 -11.55 8.37 2.27
N HIS A 148 -11.61 7.75 3.45
CA HIS A 148 -12.80 7.79 4.29
C HIS A 148 -13.18 9.24 4.66
N LEU A 149 -12.21 10.05 5.09
CA LEU A 149 -12.42 11.46 5.45
C LEU A 149 -12.78 12.31 4.23
N TYR A 150 -12.23 12.01 3.05
CA TYR A 150 -12.64 12.62 1.79
C TYR A 150 -14.13 12.35 1.54
N LEU A 151 -14.57 11.08 1.58
CA LEU A 151 -15.98 10.73 1.38
C LEU A 151 -16.90 11.34 2.44
N ARG A 152 -16.44 11.46 3.70
CA ARG A 152 -17.19 12.19 4.75
C ARG A 152 -17.25 13.69 4.51
N SER A 153 -16.24 14.29 3.89
CA SER A 153 -16.29 15.70 3.51
C SER A 153 -17.35 15.96 2.43
N ARG A 154 -17.54 14.99 1.54
CA ARG A 154 -18.54 15.05 0.47
C ARG A 154 -19.95 14.82 1.00
N ASP A 155 -20.13 13.87 1.91
CA ASP A 155 -21.45 13.39 2.31
C ASP A 155 -21.98 14.06 3.59
N ASP A 156 -21.09 14.34 4.55
CA ASP A 156 -21.47 14.72 5.92
C ASP A 156 -20.87 16.09 6.34
N GLY A 157 -20.23 16.82 5.42
CA GLY A 157 -19.65 18.15 5.67
C GLY A 157 -18.36 18.15 6.51
N MET A 158 -17.70 17.01 6.70
CA MET A 158 -16.40 16.94 7.38
C MET A 158 -15.36 17.86 6.69
N PRO A 159 -14.54 18.65 7.40
CA PRO A 159 -13.56 19.49 6.75
C PRO A 159 -12.53 18.69 5.92
N MET A 160 -12.38 19.04 4.63
CA MET A 160 -11.44 18.39 3.69
C MET A 160 -10.00 18.37 4.20
N ARG A 161 -9.60 19.36 5.01
CA ARG A 161 -8.26 19.45 5.62
C ARG A 161 -7.85 18.21 6.40
N TRP A 162 -8.80 17.44 6.95
CA TRP A 162 -8.48 16.20 7.67
C TRP A 162 -8.06 15.08 6.71
N SER A 163 -8.68 15.00 5.53
CA SER A 163 -8.25 14.09 4.46
C SER A 163 -6.87 14.48 3.93
N VAL A 164 -6.64 15.77 3.71
CA VAL A 164 -5.32 16.29 3.28
C VAL A 164 -4.23 16.03 4.32
N LEU A 165 -4.52 16.27 5.60
CA LEU A 165 -3.57 16.05 6.70
C LEU A 165 -3.20 14.57 6.84
N THR A 166 -4.20 13.68 6.83
CA THR A 166 -3.95 12.23 6.90
C THR A 166 -3.16 11.72 5.70
N PHE A 167 -3.42 12.26 4.50
CA PHE A 167 -2.61 11.95 3.33
C PHE A 167 -1.16 12.43 3.46
N PHE A 168 -0.94 13.66 3.93
CA PHE A 168 0.39 14.19 4.20
C PHE A 168 1.18 13.32 5.18
N LEU A 169 0.55 12.90 6.29
CA LEU A 169 1.15 11.98 7.25
C LEU A 169 1.44 10.61 6.62
N GLY A 170 0.56 10.12 5.74
CA GLY A 170 0.77 8.88 5.00
C GLY A 170 2.00 8.95 4.09
N LEU A 171 2.19 10.07 3.38
CA LEU A 171 3.36 10.30 2.54
C LEU A 171 4.67 10.40 3.35
N LEU A 172 4.62 10.95 4.57
CA LEU A 172 5.74 10.93 5.51
C LEU A 172 6.06 9.51 6.04
N SER A 173 5.11 8.57 5.93
CA SER A 173 5.32 7.17 6.31
C SER A 173 5.87 6.34 5.16
N LYS A 174 5.31 6.51 3.96
CA LYS A 174 5.82 5.91 2.72
C LYS A 174 5.21 6.63 1.51
N VAL A 175 6.06 7.00 0.55
CA VAL A 175 5.63 7.71 -0.68
C VAL A 175 4.73 6.87 -1.60
N SER A 176 4.67 5.55 -1.45
CA SER A 176 3.94 4.63 -2.36
C SER A 176 2.44 4.95 -2.50
N ILE A 177 1.86 5.70 -1.57
CA ILE A 177 0.45 6.13 -1.62
C ILE A 177 0.21 7.41 -2.45
N PHE A 178 1.24 7.96 -3.11
CA PHE A 178 1.13 9.13 -4.00
C PHE A 178 0.06 9.04 -5.10
N PRO A 179 -0.44 7.86 -5.54
CA PRO A 179 -1.56 7.79 -6.47
C PRO A 179 -2.92 8.25 -5.91
N LEU A 180 -3.03 8.54 -4.60
CA LEU A 180 -4.29 8.93 -3.96
C LEU A 180 -5.12 9.99 -4.72
N PRO A 181 -4.61 11.13 -5.20
CA PRO A 181 -5.42 12.08 -5.97
C PRO A 181 -6.10 11.46 -7.20
N LEU A 182 -5.45 10.50 -7.89
CA LEU A 182 -6.06 9.76 -8.99
C LEU A 182 -7.15 8.82 -8.49
N VAL A 183 -6.94 8.17 -7.34
CA VAL A 183 -7.95 7.36 -6.66
C VAL A 183 -9.16 8.22 -6.28
N LEU A 184 -8.98 9.43 -5.74
CA LEU A 184 -10.10 10.31 -5.39
C LEU A 184 -10.94 10.72 -6.61
N LEU A 185 -10.30 11.04 -7.73
CA LEU A 185 -11.01 11.31 -9.00
C LEU A 185 -11.76 10.08 -9.50
N LEU A 186 -11.16 8.90 -9.36
CA LEU A 186 -11.77 7.64 -9.74
C LEU A 186 -13.00 7.32 -8.90
N LEU A 187 -12.94 7.56 -7.59
CA LEU A 187 -14.07 7.38 -6.67
C LEU A 187 -15.22 8.33 -7.00
N ASP A 188 -14.94 9.61 -7.33
CA ASP A 188 -15.97 10.55 -7.79
C ASP A 188 -16.64 10.03 -9.08
N TRP A 189 -15.85 9.57 -10.05
CA TRP A 189 -16.37 8.99 -11.29
C TRP A 189 -17.21 7.73 -11.06
N MET A 190 -16.80 6.85 -10.15
CA MET A 190 -17.55 5.65 -9.75
C MET A 190 -18.90 6.01 -9.13
N ARG A 191 -18.99 7.13 -8.39
CA ARG A 191 -20.23 7.64 -7.79
C ARG A 191 -21.17 8.32 -8.79
N GLY A 192 -20.78 8.46 -10.05
CA GLY A 192 -21.59 9.18 -11.04
C GLY A 192 -21.38 10.69 -11.05
N GLU A 193 -20.42 11.20 -10.27
CA GLU A 193 -20.21 12.64 -10.13
C GLU A 193 -19.48 13.22 -11.35
N SER A 194 -19.78 14.48 -11.69
CA SER A 194 -19.08 15.20 -12.75
C SER A 194 -17.68 15.61 -12.29
N LEU A 195 -16.67 15.44 -13.14
CA LEU A 195 -15.31 15.92 -12.89
C LEU A 195 -15.13 17.36 -13.38
N ASP A 196 -15.94 18.28 -12.83
CA ASP A 196 -15.89 19.69 -13.20
C ASP A 196 -14.67 20.42 -12.60
N ARG A 197 -14.51 21.70 -12.97
CA ARG A 197 -13.36 22.52 -12.54
C ARG A 197 -13.27 22.65 -11.02
N ASP A 198 -14.39 22.73 -10.31
CA ASP A 198 -14.38 22.90 -8.86
C ASP A 198 -14.04 21.58 -8.17
N ARG A 199 -14.50 20.45 -8.71
CA ARG A 199 -14.08 19.11 -8.28
C ARG A 199 -12.59 18.93 -8.47
N LEU A 200 -12.02 19.36 -9.60
CA LEU A 200 -10.57 19.27 -9.82
C LEU A 200 -9.78 20.18 -8.86
N LYS A 201 -10.28 21.39 -8.55
CA LYS A 201 -9.63 22.30 -7.60
C LYS A 201 -9.50 21.69 -6.20
N GLU A 202 -10.51 20.94 -5.73
CA GLU A 202 -10.46 20.25 -4.44
C GLU A 202 -9.29 19.25 -4.34
N LYS A 203 -8.79 18.73 -5.48
CA LYS A 203 -7.73 17.72 -5.53
C LYS A 203 -6.33 18.36 -5.65
N ILE A 204 -6.24 19.67 -5.94
CA ILE A 204 -4.98 20.41 -6.01
C ILE A 204 -4.06 20.14 -4.81
N PRO A 205 -4.49 20.27 -3.53
CA PRO A 205 -3.60 20.00 -2.41
C PRO A 205 -3.06 18.56 -2.40
N PHE A 206 -3.87 17.58 -2.81
CA PHE A 206 -3.42 16.18 -2.91
C PHE A 206 -2.40 15.99 -4.04
N PHE A 207 -2.63 16.59 -5.21
CA PHE A 207 -1.65 16.54 -6.31
C PHE A 207 -0.34 17.22 -5.93
N LEU A 208 -0.38 18.40 -5.31
CA LEU A 208 0.82 19.11 -4.86
C LEU A 208 1.64 18.29 -3.88
N LEU A 209 0.99 17.68 -2.88
CA LEU A 209 1.64 16.76 -1.94
C LEU A 209 2.25 15.54 -2.65
N SER A 210 1.49 14.90 -3.56
CA SER A 210 1.96 13.73 -4.30
C SER A 210 3.20 14.04 -5.13
N VAL A 211 3.19 15.15 -5.88
CA VAL A 211 4.33 15.60 -6.68
C VAL A 211 5.52 15.94 -5.78
N THR A 212 5.28 16.66 -4.67
CA THR A 212 6.35 17.06 -3.75
C THR A 212 7.08 15.85 -3.17
N PHE A 213 6.35 14.86 -2.66
CA PHE A 213 6.95 13.66 -2.09
C PHE A 213 7.55 12.72 -3.13
N LEU A 214 7.00 12.68 -4.35
CA LEU A 214 7.61 11.97 -5.46
C LEU A 214 8.96 12.58 -5.84
N VAL A 215 9.06 13.92 -5.91
CA VAL A 215 10.34 14.62 -6.13
C VAL A 215 11.33 14.30 -5.01
N ILE A 216 10.92 14.37 -3.75
CA ILE A 216 11.76 13.99 -2.60
C ILE A 216 12.27 12.54 -2.77
N ALA A 217 11.38 11.60 -3.08
CA ALA A 217 11.76 10.20 -3.25
C ALA A 217 12.74 9.96 -4.40
N ILE A 218 12.57 10.66 -5.53
CA ILE A 218 13.48 10.58 -6.68
C ILE A 218 14.85 11.16 -6.31
N LEU A 219 14.91 12.31 -5.63
CA LEU A 219 16.16 12.92 -5.21
C LEU A 219 16.93 12.08 -4.18
N GLY A 220 16.22 11.30 -3.36
CA GLY A 220 16.79 10.38 -2.39
C GLY A 220 17.35 9.08 -2.97
N LYS A 221 16.90 8.67 -4.15
CA LYS A 221 17.36 7.44 -4.79
C LYS A 221 18.54 7.72 -5.73
N HIS A 222 19.72 7.21 -5.41
CA HIS A 222 20.87 7.15 -6.33
C HIS A 222 20.71 6.07 -7.44
N THR A 223 19.48 5.79 -7.89
CA THR A 223 19.24 4.68 -8.84
C THR A 223 19.64 5.04 -10.26
N GLN A 224 20.40 4.15 -10.88
CA GLN A 224 20.65 4.14 -12.32
C GLN A 224 19.31 3.96 -13.05
N MET A 225 18.80 5.00 -13.71
CA MET A 225 17.59 4.96 -14.55
C MET A 225 17.74 4.05 -15.80
N SER A 226 18.83 3.29 -15.91
CA SER A 226 19.21 2.51 -17.07
C SER A 226 18.52 1.14 -17.09
N ALA A 227 17.20 1.12 -17.27
CA ALA A 227 16.44 0.03 -17.92
C ALA A 227 14.93 0.11 -17.63
N LEU A 228 14.27 1.27 -17.82
CA LEU A 228 12.81 1.38 -17.66
C LEU A 228 12.02 0.40 -18.56
N TRP A 229 12.63 -0.09 -19.63
CA TRP A 229 12.05 -1.08 -20.53
C TRP A 229 11.79 -2.44 -19.85
N ILE A 230 12.59 -2.85 -18.84
CA ILE A 230 12.39 -4.12 -18.12
C ILE A 230 11.10 -4.07 -17.28
N PRO A 231 10.90 -3.09 -16.37
CA PRO A 231 9.62 -2.85 -15.71
C PRO A 231 8.42 -2.85 -16.65
N ILE A 232 8.50 -2.12 -17.76
CA ILE A 232 7.39 -2.02 -18.72
C ILE A 232 7.06 -3.39 -19.31
N LEU A 233 8.08 -4.13 -19.72
CA LEU A 233 7.91 -5.43 -20.36
C LEU A 233 7.38 -6.50 -19.41
N LEU A 234 7.80 -6.48 -18.14
CA LEU A 234 7.42 -7.48 -17.14
C LEU A 234 6.18 -7.08 -16.32
N SER A 235 5.70 -5.83 -16.44
CA SER A 235 4.48 -5.36 -15.78
C SER A 235 3.26 -6.28 -15.99
N PRO A 236 2.98 -6.81 -17.21
CA PRO A 236 1.89 -7.75 -17.40
C PRO A 236 2.03 -9.01 -16.53
N THR A 237 3.24 -9.55 -16.42
CA THR A 237 3.53 -10.73 -15.60
C THR A 237 3.39 -10.42 -14.10
N ALA A 238 3.86 -9.26 -13.65
CA ALA A 238 3.73 -8.85 -12.25
C ALA A 238 2.27 -8.60 -11.85
N ILE A 239 1.49 -7.94 -12.72
CA ILE A 239 0.05 -7.73 -12.53
C ILE A 239 -0.70 -9.06 -12.51
N PHE A 240 -0.39 -9.97 -13.43
CA PHE A 240 -0.98 -11.31 -13.44
C PHE A 240 -0.66 -12.06 -12.14
N LEU A 241 0.59 -12.01 -11.67
CA LEU A 241 1.01 -12.66 -10.43
C LEU A 241 0.24 -12.12 -9.21
N ALA A 242 0.06 -10.79 -9.14
CA ALA A 242 -0.75 -10.17 -8.09
C ALA A 242 -2.21 -10.65 -8.11
N LEU A 243 -2.82 -10.74 -9.29
CA LEU A 243 -4.17 -11.28 -9.44
C LEU A 243 -4.23 -12.77 -9.10
N LYS A 244 -3.22 -13.56 -9.51
CA LYS A 244 -3.11 -14.98 -9.17
C LYS A 244 -3.11 -15.15 -7.66
N HIS A 245 -2.26 -14.45 -6.92
CA HIS A 245 -2.18 -14.59 -5.47
C HIS A 245 -3.39 -14.01 -4.73
N PHE A 246 -4.13 -13.09 -5.35
CA PHE A 246 -5.44 -12.68 -4.82
C PHE A 246 -6.45 -13.82 -4.86
N PHE A 247 -6.59 -14.53 -5.99
CA PHE A 247 -7.58 -15.61 -6.12
C PHE A 247 -7.10 -16.96 -5.57
N VAL A 248 -5.80 -17.24 -5.66
CA VAL A 248 -5.15 -18.49 -5.29
C VAL A 248 -3.85 -18.16 -4.54
N PRO A 249 -3.93 -17.83 -3.23
CA PRO A 249 -2.78 -17.43 -2.42
C PRO A 249 -1.94 -18.65 -2.01
N THR A 250 -1.35 -19.34 -2.98
CA THR A 250 -0.38 -20.42 -2.76
C THR A 250 1.02 -19.95 -3.12
N ASP A 251 2.03 -20.58 -2.52
CA ASP A 251 3.45 -20.33 -2.83
C ASP A 251 3.87 -18.86 -2.60
N LEU A 252 3.30 -18.24 -1.56
CA LEU A 252 3.63 -16.87 -1.16
C LEU A 252 5.09 -16.75 -0.76
N SER A 253 5.74 -15.69 -1.21
CA SER A 253 7.17 -15.46 -1.03
C SER A 253 7.47 -13.97 -0.83
N ILE A 254 8.50 -13.70 -0.04
CA ILE A 254 9.01 -12.34 0.17
C ILE A 254 9.44 -11.72 -1.17
N PHE A 255 10.04 -12.53 -2.05
CA PHE A 255 10.48 -12.12 -3.38
C PHE A 255 10.13 -13.14 -4.46
N TYR A 256 9.75 -12.65 -5.63
CA TYR A 256 9.47 -13.46 -6.82
C TYR A 256 10.51 -13.19 -7.91
N PRO A 257 11.66 -13.91 -7.91
CA PRO A 257 12.71 -13.70 -8.90
C PRO A 257 12.25 -14.10 -10.31
N PHE A 258 12.67 -13.34 -11.31
CA PHE A 258 12.53 -13.66 -12.73
C PHE A 258 13.89 -14.07 -13.27
N THR A 259 14.10 -15.38 -13.43
CA THR A 259 15.40 -15.96 -13.80
C THR A 259 15.57 -16.18 -15.31
N ASP A 260 14.48 -16.10 -16.08
CA ASP A 260 14.53 -16.30 -17.53
C ASP A 260 15.06 -15.06 -18.26
N PRO A 261 15.61 -15.20 -19.48
CA PRO A 261 15.99 -14.05 -20.29
C PRO A 261 14.79 -13.14 -20.57
N VAL A 262 14.93 -11.87 -20.21
CA VAL A 262 13.87 -10.87 -20.44
C VAL A 262 13.71 -10.64 -21.95
N SER A 263 12.54 -11.00 -22.48
CA SER A 263 12.24 -10.90 -23.91
C SER A 263 10.76 -10.63 -24.18
N VAL A 264 10.47 -9.86 -25.22
CA VAL A 264 9.09 -9.64 -25.74
C VAL A 264 8.45 -10.93 -26.24
N ALA A 265 9.26 -11.89 -26.68
CA ALA A 265 8.79 -13.19 -27.16
C ALA A 265 8.69 -14.23 -26.04
N HIS A 266 8.93 -13.84 -24.78
CA HIS A 266 8.85 -14.77 -23.65
C HIS A 266 7.42 -15.33 -23.52
N PRO A 267 7.22 -16.66 -23.52
CA PRO A 267 5.88 -17.26 -23.54
C PRO A 267 4.98 -16.78 -22.40
N ALA A 268 5.55 -16.65 -21.20
CA ALA A 268 4.81 -16.14 -20.04
C ALA A 268 4.35 -14.69 -20.24
N VAL A 269 5.21 -13.80 -20.76
CA VAL A 269 4.86 -12.39 -20.98
C VAL A 269 3.72 -12.27 -22.00
N LEU A 270 3.79 -13.03 -23.10
CA LEU A 270 2.73 -13.06 -24.11
C LEU A 270 1.42 -13.60 -23.54
N PHE A 271 1.47 -14.74 -22.84
CA PHE A 271 0.29 -15.34 -22.21
C PHE A 271 -0.37 -14.39 -21.20
N HIS A 272 0.39 -13.84 -20.26
CA HIS A 272 -0.12 -12.88 -19.28
C HIS A 272 -0.66 -11.61 -19.95
N GLY A 273 0.01 -11.12 -21.00
CA GLY A 273 -0.48 -9.99 -21.80
C GLY A 273 -1.85 -10.26 -22.45
N VAL A 274 -2.05 -11.45 -23.03
CA VAL A 274 -3.34 -11.85 -23.61
C VAL A 274 -4.41 -11.96 -22.52
N VAL A 275 -4.10 -12.59 -21.38
CA VAL A 275 -5.05 -12.69 -20.25
C VAL A 275 -5.46 -11.29 -19.77
N LEU A 276 -4.52 -10.36 -19.59
CA LEU A 276 -4.83 -9.00 -19.16
C LEU A 276 -5.60 -8.21 -20.22
N LEU A 277 -5.37 -8.47 -21.51
CA LEU A 277 -6.18 -7.87 -22.58
C LEU A 277 -7.63 -8.36 -22.50
N VAL A 278 -7.85 -9.66 -22.26
CA VAL A 278 -9.20 -10.21 -22.06
C VAL A 278 -9.86 -9.59 -20.83
N VAL A 279 -9.14 -9.50 -19.71
CA VAL A 279 -9.63 -8.81 -18.49
C VAL A 279 -9.99 -7.36 -18.80
N ALA A 280 -9.13 -6.62 -19.51
CA ALA A 280 -9.40 -5.23 -19.89
C ALA A 280 -10.66 -5.10 -20.76
N VAL A 281 -10.87 -5.98 -21.73
CA VAL A 281 -12.09 -6.02 -22.56
C VAL A 281 -13.32 -6.28 -21.71
N LEU A 282 -13.27 -7.26 -20.80
CA LEU A 282 -14.39 -7.56 -19.89
C LEU A 282 -14.69 -6.39 -18.95
N ILE A 283 -13.66 -5.70 -18.46
CA ILE A 283 -13.78 -4.50 -17.62
C ILE A 283 -14.42 -3.35 -18.40
N VAL A 284 -13.98 -3.08 -19.63
CA VAL A 284 -14.59 -2.05 -20.49
C VAL A 284 -16.04 -2.42 -20.83
N TRP A 285 -16.32 -3.71 -21.10
CA TRP A 285 -17.68 -4.18 -21.33
C TRP A 285 -18.57 -4.01 -20.10
N SER A 286 -18.03 -4.20 -18.89
CA SER A 286 -18.74 -4.01 -17.63
C SER A 286 -19.28 -2.59 -17.43
N LEU A 287 -18.68 -1.57 -18.07
CA LEU A 287 -19.11 -0.17 -18.01
C LEU A 287 -20.55 0.04 -18.49
N ARG A 288 -21.07 -0.89 -19.32
CA ARG A 288 -22.48 -0.89 -19.76
C ARG A 288 -23.46 -1.22 -18.63
N TYR A 289 -22.98 -1.85 -17.56
CA TYR A 289 -23.79 -2.31 -16.43
C TYR A 289 -23.43 -1.61 -15.11
N THR A 290 -22.15 -1.35 -14.87
CA THR A 290 -21.67 -0.73 -13.63
C THR A 290 -20.31 -0.06 -13.82
N ARG A 291 -20.08 1.06 -13.11
CA ARG A 291 -18.75 1.68 -13.01
C ARG A 291 -17.87 1.05 -11.95
N LEU A 292 -18.44 0.24 -11.05
CA LEU A 292 -17.74 -0.28 -9.88
C LEU A 292 -16.63 -1.27 -10.25
N LEU A 293 -16.89 -2.18 -11.21
CA LEU A 293 -15.88 -3.17 -11.61
C LEU A 293 -14.69 -2.50 -12.30
N ALA A 294 -14.95 -1.59 -13.25
CA ALA A 294 -13.90 -0.83 -13.89
C ALA A 294 -13.18 0.12 -12.93
N GLY A 295 -13.91 0.75 -12.02
CA GLY A 295 -13.33 1.59 -10.98
C GLY A 295 -12.45 0.82 -10.01
N GLY A 296 -12.89 -0.35 -9.55
CA GLY A 296 -12.09 -1.24 -8.71
C GLY A 296 -10.80 -1.68 -9.42
N PHE A 297 -10.91 -2.16 -10.66
CA PHE A 297 -9.73 -2.57 -11.43
C PHE A 297 -8.74 -1.42 -11.70
N LEU A 298 -9.23 -0.22 -12.02
CA LEU A 298 -8.38 0.96 -12.17
C LEU A 298 -7.71 1.39 -10.85
N LEU A 299 -8.41 1.24 -9.72
CA LEU A 299 -7.85 1.51 -8.39
C LEU A 299 -6.71 0.52 -8.10
N PHE A 300 -6.93 -0.77 -8.35
CA PHE A 300 -5.91 -1.80 -8.25
C PHE A 300 -4.68 -1.45 -9.10
N LEU A 301 -4.88 -1.04 -10.37
CA LEU A 301 -3.79 -0.63 -11.26
C LEU A 301 -3.04 0.61 -10.75
N PHE A 302 -3.74 1.64 -10.27
CA PHE A 302 -3.11 2.84 -9.72
C PHE A 302 -2.27 2.53 -8.49
N MET A 303 -2.74 1.62 -7.63
CA MET A 303 -2.04 1.26 -6.40
C MET A 303 -0.90 0.28 -6.62
N ILE A 304 -0.96 -0.59 -7.62
CA ILE A 304 0.16 -1.49 -7.94
C ILE A 304 1.25 -0.81 -8.77
N ALA A 305 0.92 0.23 -9.55
CA ALA A 305 1.88 0.91 -10.45
C ALA A 305 3.21 1.34 -9.80
N PRO A 306 3.25 1.89 -8.57
CA PRO A 306 4.51 2.25 -7.91
C PRO A 306 5.43 1.05 -7.63
N SER A 307 4.88 -0.16 -7.51
CA SER A 307 5.68 -1.37 -7.29
C SER A 307 6.33 -1.87 -8.58
N LEU A 308 5.68 -1.65 -9.74
CA LEU A 308 6.14 -2.13 -11.03
C LEU A 308 7.49 -1.53 -11.44
N VAL A 309 7.83 -0.34 -10.94
CA VAL A 309 9.12 0.31 -11.20
C VAL A 309 10.25 -0.19 -10.29
N ASN A 310 9.95 -0.98 -9.25
CA ASN A 310 10.93 -1.50 -8.29
C ASN A 310 11.30 -2.98 -8.57
N MET A 311 11.40 -3.36 -9.85
CA MET A 311 11.74 -4.75 -10.23
C MET A 311 13.24 -5.04 -10.24
N LEU A 312 14.08 -4.01 -10.35
CA LEU A 312 15.53 -4.18 -10.42
C LEU A 312 16.13 -4.00 -9.02
N LYS A 313 16.88 -4.99 -8.55
CA LYS A 313 17.70 -4.89 -7.33
C LYS A 313 19.16 -5.15 -7.67
N GLY A 314 20.06 -4.42 -7.00
CA GLY A 314 21.49 -4.47 -7.29
C GLY A 314 22.07 -5.86 -7.01
N GLY A 315 22.74 -6.45 -8.01
CA GLY A 315 23.64 -7.58 -7.86
C GLY A 315 25.09 -7.08 -7.75
N GLY A 316 25.91 -7.80 -6.96
CA GLY A 316 27.26 -7.39 -6.57
C GLY A 316 28.23 -7.08 -7.72
N ASP A 317 27.95 -7.55 -8.94
CA ASP A 317 28.85 -7.46 -10.09
C ASP A 317 28.36 -6.49 -11.20
N GLY A 318 27.37 -5.64 -10.93
CA GLY A 318 26.77 -4.74 -11.93
C GLY A 318 25.72 -5.41 -12.83
N ALA A 319 25.42 -6.69 -12.59
CA ALA A 319 24.19 -7.34 -13.05
C ALA A 319 23.04 -7.01 -12.09
N PHE A 320 21.85 -6.77 -12.64
CA PHE A 320 20.64 -6.57 -11.83
C PHE A 320 19.88 -7.88 -11.70
N ASP A 321 19.51 -8.24 -10.48
CA ASP A 321 18.51 -9.27 -10.26
C ASP A 321 17.12 -8.68 -10.50
N VAL A 322 16.31 -9.40 -11.26
CA VAL A 322 14.94 -9.01 -11.60
C VAL A 322 13.97 -9.72 -10.66
N TYR A 323 13.15 -8.95 -9.97
CA TYR A 323 12.08 -9.43 -9.10
C TYR A 323 10.74 -8.89 -9.59
N LEU A 324 9.78 -9.76 -9.86
CA LEU A 324 8.48 -9.37 -10.40
C LEU A 324 7.64 -8.58 -9.39
N SER A 325 7.67 -9.00 -8.12
CA SER A 325 6.85 -8.40 -7.06
C SER A 325 7.30 -8.87 -5.67
N SER A 326 6.54 -8.44 -4.66
CA SER A 326 6.53 -8.88 -3.25
C SER A 326 5.09 -8.71 -2.75
N ASP A 327 4.60 -9.61 -1.90
CA ASP A 327 3.18 -9.67 -1.53
C ASP A 327 2.70 -8.39 -0.83
N ARG A 328 3.57 -7.74 -0.06
CA ARG A 328 3.26 -6.43 0.54
C ARG A 328 2.82 -5.34 -0.43
N TYR A 329 3.21 -5.41 -1.71
CA TYR A 329 2.86 -4.37 -2.69
C TYR A 329 1.38 -4.37 -3.06
N VAL A 330 0.64 -5.45 -2.80
CA VAL A 330 -0.80 -5.50 -3.09
C VAL A 330 -1.67 -5.00 -1.93
N TYR A 331 -1.09 -4.63 -0.78
CA TYR A 331 -1.83 -4.18 0.41
C TYR A 331 -2.89 -3.11 0.10
N GLY A 332 -2.47 -1.99 -0.50
CA GLY A 332 -3.39 -0.92 -0.89
C GLY A 332 -4.24 -1.25 -2.12
N ALA A 333 -3.70 -2.07 -3.03
CA ALA A 333 -4.35 -2.44 -4.28
C ALA A 333 -5.57 -3.35 -4.07
N MET A 334 -5.57 -4.16 -3.01
CA MET A 334 -6.66 -5.08 -2.67
C MET A 334 -8.00 -4.39 -2.35
N LEU A 335 -8.03 -3.06 -2.17
CA LEU A 335 -9.28 -2.30 -2.07
C LEU A 335 -10.08 -2.28 -3.39
N GLY A 336 -9.38 -2.36 -4.53
CA GLY A 336 -9.97 -2.27 -5.87
C GLY A 336 -10.34 -3.63 -6.43
#